data_AF-A0A9P4DGX9-F1
#
_entry.id   AF-A0A9P4DGX9-F1
#
_cell.length_a   1.000
_cell.length_b   1.000
_cell.length_c   1.000
_cell.angle_alpha   90.00
_cell.angle_beta   90.00
_cell.angle_gamma   90.00
#
_symmetry.space_group_name_H-M   'P 1'
#
loop_
_entity.id
_entity.type
_entity.pdbx_description
1 polymer ?
#
loop_
_entity_poly.entity_id
_entity_poly.type
_entity_poly.pdbx_seq_one_letter_code
_entity_poly.pdbx_strand_id
1 'polypeptide(L)' 'MVTRLDNLSIYFMDDAHRRAIIEEPKKDRVENYESMNIDYVVEAYAAGCLIENINLGDFTAPAAPESGE' A
#
# COMPACT_ATOMS: atom_id res chain seq x y z
N MET A 1 6.28 -5.81 4.60
CA MET A 1 6.03 -5.14 5.89
C MET A 1 5.75 -6.19 6.94
N VAL A 2 6.34 -6.06 8.14
CA VAL A 2 6.07 -6.94 9.27
C VAL A 2 5.48 -6.09 10.40
N THR A 3 4.22 -6.34 10.76
CA THR A 3 3.52 -5.71 11.89
C THR A 3 2.32 -6.58 12.28
N ARG A 4 1.66 -6.29 13.40
CA ARG A 4 0.39 -6.94 13.74
C ARG A 4 -0.76 -6.35 12.90
N LEU A 5 -1.73 -7.17 12.54
CA LEU A 5 -2.85 -6.75 11.69
C LEU A 5 -3.77 -5.73 12.36
N ASP A 6 -3.82 -5.70 13.69
CA ASP A 6 -4.58 -4.75 14.50
C ASP A 6 -3.90 -3.37 14.65
N ASN A 7 -2.64 -3.23 14.21
CA ASN A 7 -1.89 -1.98 14.26
C ASN A 7 -2.17 -1.05 13.06
N LEU A 8 -2.90 -1.54 12.06
CA LEU A 8 -3.22 -0.82 10.84
C LEU A 8 -4.71 -0.45 10.87
N SER A 9 -4.98 0.85 10.80
CA SER A 9 -6.33 1.40 10.91
C SER A 9 -6.65 2.31 9.74
N ILE A 10 -7.94 2.43 9.45
CA ILE A 10 -8.47 3.39 8.49
C ILE A 10 -9.46 4.26 9.25
N TYR A 11 -9.22 5.56 9.30
CA TYR A 11 -10.14 6.52 9.89
C TYR A 11 -10.96 7.17 8.77
N PHE A 12 -12.25 7.31 8.99
CA PHE A 12 -13.15 8.03 8.09
C PHE A 12 -13.88 9.09 8.90
N MET A 13 -14.10 10.24 8.26
CA MET A 13 -14.86 11.32 8.89
C MET A 13 -16.36 11.00 8.81
N ASP A 14 -17.05 11.10 9.94
CA ASP A 14 -18.49 10.99 10.00
C ASP A 14 -19.16 12.03 9.08
N ASP A 15 -20.21 11.58 8.37
CA ASP A 15 -21.02 12.40 7.46
C ASP A 15 -20.26 13.05 6.27
N ALA A 16 -19.03 12.60 5.99
CA ALA A 16 -18.24 13.13 4.87
C ALA A 16 -18.51 12.41 3.53
N HIS A 17 -19.31 11.34 3.53
CA HIS A 17 -19.64 10.61 2.32
C HIS A 17 -20.67 11.38 1.48
N ARG A 18 -20.22 11.90 0.34
CA ARG A 18 -21.07 12.68 -0.57
C ARG A 18 -21.15 12.01 -1.93
N ARG A 19 -22.38 11.91 -2.45
CA ARG A 19 -22.70 11.31 -3.75
C ARG A 19 -23.51 12.27 -4.61
N ALA A 20 -23.18 12.37 -5.88
CA ALA A 20 -23.95 13.06 -6.89
C ALA A 20 -24.14 12.16 -8.12
N ILE A 21 -25.38 12.00 -8.55
CA ILE A 21 -25.74 11.28 -9.78
C ILE A 21 -26.22 12.33 -10.77
N ILE A 22 -25.57 12.42 -11.92
CA ILE A 22 -25.85 13.41 -12.95
C ILE A 22 -26.13 12.69 -14.26
N GLU A 23 -27.24 13.02 -14.90
CA GLU A 23 -27.48 12.60 -16.28
C GLU A 23 -26.69 13.52 -17.21
N GLU A 24 -25.85 12.96 -18.08
CA GLU A 24 -25.08 13.70 -19.09
C GLU A 24 -25.63 13.38 -20.49
N PRO A 25 -26.62 14.14 -20.98
CA PRO A 25 -27.29 13.85 -22.25
C PRO A 25 -26.36 13.98 -23.45
N LYS A 26 -25.27 14.76 -23.35
CA LYS A 26 -24.33 14.92 -24.48
C LYS A 26 -23.50 13.67 -24.73
N LYS A 27 -23.37 12.80 -23.74
CA LYS A 27 -22.60 11.55 -23.81
C LYS A 27 -23.48 10.31 -23.66
N ASP A 28 -24.80 10.47 -23.64
CA ASP A 28 -25.78 9.40 -23.46
C ASP A 28 -25.44 8.46 -22.29
N ARG A 29 -25.15 9.05 -21.12
CA ARG A 29 -24.78 8.29 -19.93
C ARG A 29 -25.20 8.95 -18.63
N VAL A 30 -25.30 8.15 -17.59
CA VAL A 30 -25.43 8.62 -16.21
C VAL A 30 -24.06 8.54 -15.52
N GLU A 31 -23.64 9.64 -14.91
CA GLU A 31 -22.37 9.76 -14.21
C GLU A 31 -22.60 9.72 -12.69
N ASN A 32 -21.79 8.93 -11.98
CA ASN A 32 -21.81 8.83 -10.53
C ASN A 32 -20.51 9.40 -9.96
N TYR A 33 -20.64 10.43 -9.12
CA TYR A 33 -19.55 11.09 -8.43
C TYR A 33 -19.67 10.82 -6.94
N GLU A 34 -18.69 10.12 -6.37
CA GLU A 34 -18.64 9.81 -4.94
C GLU A 34 -17.34 10.34 -4.35
N SER A 35 -17.43 10.90 -3.15
CA SER A 35 -16.28 11.40 -2.40
C SER A 35 -16.45 11.08 -0.92
N MET A 36 -15.34 10.74 -0.26
CA MET A 36 -15.29 10.42 1.16
C MET A 36 -13.96 10.92 1.73
N ASN A 37 -13.97 11.40 2.96
CA ASN A 37 -12.75 11.79 3.67
C ASN A 37 -12.25 10.59 4.49
N ILE A 38 -11.11 10.02 4.08
CA ILE A 38 -10.50 8.83 4.66
C ILE A 38 -9.01 9.10 4.91
N ASP A 39 -8.46 8.54 5.98
CA ASP A 39 -7.04 8.56 6.31
C ASP A 39 -6.53 7.16 6.70
N TYR A 40 -5.30 6.84 6.29
CA TYR A 40 -4.64 5.57 6.62
C TYR A 40 -3.65 5.78 7.76
N VAL A 41 -3.83 5.06 8.86
CA VAL A 41 -3.07 5.28 10.09
C VAL A 41 -2.38 4.01 10.54
N VAL A 42 -1.13 4.17 10.98
CA VAL A 42 -0.39 3.15 11.75
C VAL A 42 -0.43 3.59 13.21
N GLU A 43 -1.11 2.82 14.06
CA GLU A 43 -1.42 3.22 15.44
C GLU A 43 -0.16 3.32 16.32
N ALA A 44 0.77 2.39 16.15
CA ALA A 44 2.07 2.40 16.82
C ALA A 44 3.20 2.14 15.82
N TYR A 45 4.01 3.17 15.54
CA TYR A 45 5.13 3.06 14.60
C TYR A 45 6.21 2.06 15.04
N ALA A 46 6.44 1.91 16.35
CA ALA A 46 7.42 0.96 16.88
C ALA A 46 6.95 -0.51 16.82
N ALA A 47 5.68 -0.77 16.47
CA ALA A 47 5.10 -2.11 16.43
C ALA A 47 5.33 -2.83 15.08
N GLY A 48 6.18 -2.31 14.20
CA GLY A 48 6.50 -2.96 12.93
C GLY A 48 7.69 -2.34 12.21
N CYS A 49 8.06 -2.97 11.09
CA CYS A 49 9.07 -2.45 10.18
C CYS A 49 8.73 -2.77 8.72
N LEU A 50 9.30 -1.97 7.82
CA LEU A 50 9.26 -2.20 6.38
C LEU A 50 10.69 -2.43 5.90
N ILE A 51 10.88 -3.49 5.12
CA ILE A 51 12.13 -3.79 4.45
C ILE A 51 11.86 -3.57 2.97
N GLU A 52 12.60 -2.66 2.36
CA GLU A 52 12.48 -2.32 0.94
C GLU A 52 13.77 -2.69 0.19
N ASN A 53 13.70 -2.69 -1.14
CA ASN A 53 14.85 -2.92 -2.02
C ASN A 53 15.51 -4.30 -1.84
N ILE A 54 14.72 -5.33 -1.55
CA ILE A 54 15.22 -6.71 -1.48
C ILE A 54 15.51 -7.19 -2.91
N ASN A 55 16.77 -7.47 -3.19
CA ASN A 55 17.21 -8.13 -4.42
C ASN A 55 17.58 -9.58 -4.13
N LEU A 56 17.00 -10.51 -4.89
CA LEU A 56 17.31 -11.93 -4.80
C LEU A 56 18.42 -12.28 -5.79
N GLY A 57 19.39 -13.07 -5.34
CA GLY A 57 20.52 -13.52 -6.14
C GLY A 57 21.15 -14.78 -5.55
N ASP A 58 22.08 -15.38 -6.30
CA ASP A 58 22.93 -16.45 -5.80
C ASP A 58 24.23 -15.82 -5.25
N PHE A 59 24.45 -15.96 -3.94
CA PHE A 59 25.58 -15.37 -3.22
C PHE A 59 26.59 -16.43 -2.78
N THR A 60 26.63 -17.56 -3.49
CA THR A 60 27.64 -18.59 -3.26
C THR A 60 29.05 -18.03 -3.46
N ALA A 61 29.93 -18.27 -2.49
CA ALA A 61 31.31 -17.81 -2.56
C ALA A 61 32.01 -18.45 -3.79
N PRO A 62 32.76 -17.67 -4.58
CA PRO A 62 33.54 -18.25 -5.67
C PRO A 62 34.53 -19.25 -5.07
N ALA A 63 34.65 -20.43 -5.70
CA ALA A 63 35.62 -21.44 -5.29
C ALA A 63 37.01 -20.80 -5.26
N ALA A 64 37.73 -20.97 -4.14
CA ALA A 64 39.10 -20.50 -4.01
C ALA A 64 39.93 -21.07 -5.18
N PRO A 65 40.80 -20.27 -5.82
CA PRO A 65 41.70 -20.82 -6.83
C PRO A 65 42.53 -21.92 -6.15
N GLU A 66 42.46 -23.14 -6.69
CA GLU A 66 43.38 -24.20 -6.29
C GLU A 66 44.79 -23.64 -6.41
N SER A 67 45.50 -23.57 -5.29
CA SER A 67 46.93 -23.30 -5.26
C SER A 67 47.61 -24.44 -6.01
N GLY A 68 47.84 -24.24 -7.31
CA GLY A 68 48.69 -25.10 -8.12
C GLY A 68 50.09 -25.14 -7.51
N GLU A 69 50.64 -26.36 -7.47
CA GLU A 69 52.03 -26.69 -7.16
C GLU A 69 53.06 -25.80 -7.88
#